data_AF-A0A953XKZ2-F1
#
_entry.id   AF-A0A953XKZ2-F1
#
_cell.length_a   1.000
_cell.length_b   1.000
_cell.length_c   1.000
_cell.angle_alpha   90.00
_cell.angle_beta   90.00
_cell.angle_gamma   90.00
#
_symmetry.space_group_name_H-M   'P 1'
#
loop_
_entity.id
_entity.type
_entity.pdbx_description
1 polymer ?
#
loop_
_entity_poly.entity_id
_entity_poly.type
_entity_poly.pdbx_seq_one_letter_code
_entity_poly.pdbx_strand_id
1 'polypeptide(L)'
;PAQISAFYLFLTGLRQTHNAYHYAVGVSRRGCDLLMYFLSIVMTGSMHAVQINHLHHHRTNLGEDDVEGFTAKLKWWQAMLVGPYFPLKLHWFALKTGKPNQLKWVYAELIGNVIWYGVVAYLTFALNQWWLGLFLVTMWAGQSGTGFFAVWTVHHGCDEAHHIARTQRGWLKNAISYQMFHHIEHHLFPAVPTCHWAKLGKRLDEAAPELKDMMVY
;
A
#
# COMPACT_ATOMS: atom_id res chain seq x y z
N PRO A 1 19.11 -8.40 12.97
CA PRO A 1 19.24 -8.59 11.50
C PRO A 1 17.94 -9.07 10.84
N ALA A 2 17.36 -10.21 11.26
CA ALA A 2 16.18 -10.80 10.60
C ALA A 2 14.95 -9.87 10.52
N GLN A 3 14.63 -9.14 11.59
CA GLN A 3 13.47 -8.23 11.59
C GLN A 3 13.68 -6.96 10.75
N ILE A 4 14.92 -6.48 10.66
CA ILE A 4 15.27 -5.39 9.75
C ILE A 4 15.09 -5.85 8.30
N SER A 5 15.55 -7.07 7.98
CA SER A 5 15.31 -7.67 6.66
C SER A 5 13.82 -7.86 6.37
N ALA A 6 13.03 -8.30 7.35
CA ALA A 6 11.58 -8.43 7.22
C ALA A 6 10.91 -7.07 6.94
N PHE A 7 11.33 -6.02 7.64
CA PHE A 7 10.84 -4.66 7.38
C PHE A 7 11.16 -4.20 5.94
N TYR A 8 12.39 -4.39 5.47
CA TYR A 8 12.75 -4.04 4.08
C TYR A 8 12.06 -4.93 3.05
N LEU A 9 11.82 -6.21 3.37
CA LEU A 9 11.00 -7.10 2.54
C LEU A 9 9.58 -6.56 2.42
N PHE A 10 8.99 -6.10 3.52
CA PHE A 10 7.66 -5.47 3.50
C PHE A 10 7.64 -4.22 2.64
N LEU A 11 8.59 -3.30 2.80
CA LEU A 11 8.65 -2.07 2.00
C LEU A 11 8.86 -2.36 0.51
N THR A 12 9.72 -3.33 0.19
CA THR A 12 9.95 -3.75 -1.20
C THR A 12 8.70 -4.40 -1.77
N GLY A 13 8.05 -5.28 -1.00
CA GLY A 13 6.79 -5.91 -1.37
C GLY A 13 5.69 -4.88 -1.63
N LEU A 14 5.54 -3.89 -0.74
CA LEU A 14 4.57 -2.80 -0.86
C LEU A 14 4.76 -2.02 -2.16
N ARG A 15 6.01 -1.72 -2.54
CA ARG A 15 6.31 -1.06 -3.81
C ARG A 15 5.93 -1.93 -5.01
N GLN A 16 6.22 -3.22 -4.96
CA GLN A 16 5.90 -4.15 -6.04
C GLN A 16 4.39 -4.35 -6.20
N THR A 17 3.67 -4.51 -5.09
CA THR A 17 2.21 -4.65 -5.11
C THR A 17 1.55 -3.36 -5.56
N HIS A 18 2.04 -2.21 -5.12
CA HIS A 18 1.55 -0.90 -5.59
C HIS A 18 1.68 -0.75 -7.10
N ASN A 19 2.85 -1.03 -7.68
CA ASN A 19 3.00 -1.06 -9.14
C ASN A 19 2.07 -2.10 -9.78
N ALA A 20 1.87 -3.26 -9.15
CA ALA A 20 0.99 -4.32 -9.67
C ALA A 20 -0.49 -3.92 -9.65
N TYR A 21 -0.93 -3.06 -8.71
CA TYR A 21 -2.30 -2.54 -8.67
C TYR A 21 -2.67 -1.82 -9.97
N HIS A 22 -1.70 -1.13 -10.55
CA HIS A 22 -1.81 -0.39 -11.82
C HIS A 22 -1.28 -1.15 -13.03
N TYR A 23 -0.90 -2.42 -12.87
CA TYR A 23 -0.27 -3.23 -13.91
C TYR A 23 1.01 -2.61 -14.50
N ALA A 24 1.75 -1.82 -13.71
CA ALA A 24 2.94 -1.07 -14.12
C ALA A 24 4.26 -1.82 -13.89
N VAL A 25 4.22 -3.08 -13.43
CA VAL A 25 5.43 -3.88 -13.15
C VAL A 25 6.21 -4.24 -14.43
N GLY A 26 5.56 -4.25 -15.59
CA GLY A 26 6.18 -4.64 -16.87
C GLY A 26 6.02 -6.13 -17.21
N VAL A 27 5.16 -6.85 -16.49
CA VAL A 27 4.75 -8.23 -16.79
C VAL A 27 3.29 -8.28 -17.24
N SER A 28 2.82 -9.44 -17.69
CA SER A 28 1.41 -9.62 -18.06
C SER A 28 0.47 -9.36 -16.86
N ARG A 29 -0.81 -9.09 -17.13
CA ARG A 29 -1.83 -8.93 -16.08
C ARG A 29 -1.87 -10.13 -15.12
N ARG A 30 -1.85 -11.34 -15.68
CA ARG A 30 -1.76 -12.58 -14.90
C ARG A 30 -0.47 -12.66 -14.09
N GLY A 31 0.64 -12.16 -14.62
CA GLY A 31 1.89 -12.03 -13.88
C GLY A 31 1.78 -11.09 -12.68
N CYS A 32 1.08 -9.96 -12.83
CA CYS A 32 0.78 -9.05 -11.71
C CYS A 32 -0.14 -9.69 -10.67
N ASP A 33 -1.19 -10.39 -11.10
CA ASP A 33 -2.11 -11.08 -10.19
C ASP A 33 -1.38 -12.20 -9.40
N LEU A 34 -0.51 -12.97 -10.06
CA LEU A 34 0.34 -13.95 -9.39
C LEU A 34 1.32 -13.29 -8.41
N LEU A 35 1.96 -12.19 -8.80
CA LEU A 35 2.85 -11.43 -7.93
C LEU A 35 2.12 -10.94 -6.67
N MET A 36 0.92 -10.36 -6.85
CA MET A 36 0.06 -9.93 -5.74
C MET A 36 -0.31 -11.11 -4.84
N TYR A 37 -0.69 -12.26 -5.41
CA TYR A 37 -0.99 -13.45 -4.65
C TYR A 37 0.20 -13.92 -3.80
N PHE A 38 1.41 -14.03 -4.37
CA PHE A 38 2.59 -14.44 -3.60
C PHE A 38 2.93 -13.43 -2.49
N LEU A 39 2.90 -12.13 -2.82
CA LEU A 39 3.15 -11.07 -1.84
C LEU A 39 2.05 -11.00 -0.77
N SER A 40 0.82 -11.41 -1.07
CA SER A 40 -0.26 -11.48 -0.09
C SER A 40 0.04 -12.45 1.05
N ILE A 41 0.66 -13.59 0.72
CA ILE A 41 1.04 -14.61 1.69
C ILE A 41 2.23 -14.14 2.51
N VAL A 42 3.27 -13.63 1.83
CA VAL A 42 4.50 -13.17 2.48
C VAL A 42 4.23 -11.97 3.40
N MET A 43 3.40 -11.02 2.95
CA MET A 43 3.05 -9.79 3.68
C MET A 43 1.78 -9.91 4.51
N THR A 44 1.20 -11.11 4.59
CA THR A 44 0.09 -11.48 5.48
C THR A 44 -1.16 -10.60 5.37
N GLY A 45 -1.58 -10.29 4.14
CA GLY A 45 -2.80 -9.51 3.84
C GLY A 45 -3.23 -9.67 2.38
N SER A 46 -4.51 -9.52 2.05
CA SER A 46 -4.97 -9.67 0.65
C SER A 46 -4.56 -8.47 -0.20
N MET A 47 -3.64 -8.70 -1.15
CA MET A 47 -3.18 -7.64 -2.06
C MET A 47 -4.25 -7.28 -3.09
N HIS A 48 -5.11 -8.23 -3.49
CA HIS A 48 -6.24 -7.91 -4.35
C HIS A 48 -7.34 -7.13 -3.62
N ALA A 49 -7.53 -7.35 -2.31
CA ALA A 49 -8.43 -6.50 -1.52
C ALA A 49 -7.92 -5.06 -1.47
N VAL A 50 -6.61 -4.89 -1.23
CA VAL A 50 -5.97 -3.56 -1.27
C VAL A 50 -6.09 -2.95 -2.68
N GLN A 51 -5.85 -3.71 -3.75
CA GLN A 51 -6.02 -3.22 -5.13
C GLN A 51 -7.44 -2.68 -5.39
N ILE A 52 -8.49 -3.37 -4.93
CA ILE A 52 -9.87 -2.91 -5.10
C ILE A 52 -10.08 -1.55 -4.44
N ASN A 53 -9.60 -1.41 -3.19
CA ASN A 53 -9.71 -0.15 -2.45
C ASN A 53 -8.86 0.95 -3.10
N HIS A 54 -7.66 0.61 -3.56
CA HIS A 54 -6.73 1.57 -4.15
C HIS A 54 -7.24 2.14 -5.46
N LEU A 55 -7.79 1.29 -6.33
CA LEU A 55 -8.42 1.76 -7.56
C LEU A 55 -9.73 2.52 -7.30
N HIS A 56 -10.41 2.24 -6.19
CA HIS A 56 -11.59 3.01 -5.76
C HIS A 56 -11.18 4.39 -5.21
N HIS A 57 -10.12 4.45 -4.43
CA HIS A 57 -9.49 5.68 -3.94
C HIS A 57 -9.10 6.61 -5.08
N HIS A 58 -8.42 6.11 -6.13
CA HIS A 58 -8.12 6.92 -7.32
C HIS A 58 -9.36 7.54 -7.99
N ARG A 59 -10.51 6.86 -7.94
CA ARG A 59 -11.76 7.35 -8.55
C ARG A 59 -12.51 8.34 -7.67
N THR A 60 -12.36 8.24 -6.36
CA THR A 60 -13.17 8.96 -5.37
C THR A 60 -12.29 9.71 -4.37
N ASN A 61 -11.05 10.06 -4.75
CA ASN A 61 -9.98 10.47 -3.85
C ASN A 61 -10.44 11.53 -2.85
N LEU A 62 -10.32 11.22 -1.55
CA LEU A 62 -10.78 12.04 -0.40
C LEU A 62 -12.29 12.27 -0.29
N GLY A 63 -13.07 11.66 -1.18
CA GLY A 63 -14.52 11.51 -1.16
C GLY A 63 -15.08 10.93 0.13
N GLU A 64 -16.40 11.03 0.32
CA GLU A 64 -17.09 10.35 1.43
C GLU A 64 -16.98 8.82 1.32
N ASP A 65 -17.00 8.29 0.10
CA ASP A 65 -16.92 6.85 -0.19
C ASP A 65 -15.48 6.31 -0.24
N ASP A 66 -14.47 7.15 0.01
CA ASP A 66 -13.07 6.76 -0.04
C ASP A 66 -12.62 6.01 1.23
N VAL A 67 -12.76 4.68 1.18
CA VAL A 67 -12.41 3.80 2.30
C VAL A 67 -10.90 3.70 2.54
N GLU A 68 -10.05 3.97 1.55
CA GLU A 68 -8.59 4.01 1.74
C GLU A 68 -8.16 5.35 2.32
N GLY A 69 -8.71 6.44 1.76
CA GLY A 69 -8.40 7.83 2.13
C GLY A 69 -8.90 8.26 3.50
N PHE A 70 -9.80 7.53 4.16
CA PHE A 70 -10.46 8.00 5.38
C PHE A 70 -9.50 8.43 6.50
N THR A 71 -8.32 7.83 6.58
CA THR A 71 -7.33 8.17 7.61
C THR A 71 -6.80 9.59 7.43
N ALA A 72 -6.75 10.12 6.20
CA ALA A 72 -6.32 11.49 5.90
C ALA A 72 -7.17 12.56 6.60
N LYS A 73 -8.43 12.25 6.92
CA LYS A 73 -9.37 13.13 7.62
C LYS A 73 -9.18 13.15 9.14
N LEU A 74 -8.28 12.31 9.68
CA LEU A 74 -8.04 12.17 11.12
C LEU A 74 -6.85 13.03 11.58
N LYS A 75 -6.77 13.29 12.89
CA LYS A 75 -5.53 13.78 13.52
C LYS A 75 -4.45 12.70 13.43
N TRP A 76 -3.18 13.10 13.38
CA TRP A 76 -2.04 12.17 13.20
C TRP A 76 -2.05 10.99 14.19
N TRP A 77 -2.36 11.25 15.46
CA TRP A 77 -2.38 10.21 16.49
C TRP A 77 -3.58 9.26 16.33
N GLN A 78 -4.72 9.78 15.87
CA GLN A 78 -5.90 8.96 15.56
C GLN A 78 -5.60 8.06 14.36
N ALA A 79 -5.00 8.61 13.30
CA ALA A 79 -4.59 7.85 12.11
C ALA A 79 -3.61 6.71 12.46
N MET A 80 -2.71 6.93 13.43
CA MET A 80 -1.82 5.89 13.94
C MET A 80 -2.57 4.83 14.77
N LEU A 81 -3.46 5.25 15.68
CA LEU A 81 -4.23 4.33 16.54
C LEU A 81 -5.21 3.44 15.76
N VAL A 82 -5.80 3.94 14.67
CA VAL A 82 -6.70 3.13 13.83
C VAL A 82 -5.96 2.16 12.90
N GLY A 83 -4.62 2.16 12.92
CA GLY A 83 -3.78 1.34 12.04
C GLY A 83 -4.21 -0.13 11.98
N PRO A 84 -4.34 -0.85 13.11
CA PRO A 84 -4.83 -2.24 13.14
C PRO A 84 -6.20 -2.47 12.49
N TYR A 85 -7.08 -1.46 12.55
CA TYR A 85 -8.42 -1.53 11.96
C TYR A 85 -8.42 -1.26 10.45
N PHE A 86 -7.45 -0.47 9.96
CA PHE A 86 -7.31 -0.11 8.56
C PHE A 86 -7.37 -1.32 7.60
N PRO A 87 -6.51 -2.36 7.72
CA PRO A 87 -6.57 -3.50 6.81
C PRO A 87 -7.91 -4.25 6.91
N LEU A 88 -8.52 -4.37 8.09
CA LEU A 88 -9.83 -5.02 8.24
C LEU A 88 -10.93 -4.28 7.47
N LYS A 89 -10.91 -2.94 7.51
CA LYS A 89 -11.84 -2.09 6.79
C LYS A 89 -11.68 -2.26 5.27
N LEU A 90 -10.44 -2.32 4.77
CA LEU A 90 -10.18 -2.57 3.34
C LEU A 90 -10.72 -3.93 2.89
N HIS A 91 -10.49 -4.99 3.67
CA HIS A 91 -11.00 -6.32 3.34
C HIS A 91 -12.53 -6.35 3.34
N TRP A 92 -13.17 -5.74 4.34
CA TRP A 92 -14.63 -5.67 4.40
C TRP A 92 -15.21 -4.96 3.18
N PHE A 93 -14.65 -3.80 2.81
CA PHE A 93 -15.09 -3.07 1.61
C PHE A 93 -14.87 -3.90 0.35
N ALA A 94 -13.69 -4.48 0.18
CA ALA A 94 -13.36 -5.31 -0.97
C ALA A 94 -14.32 -6.51 -1.13
N LEU A 95 -14.65 -7.19 -0.03
CA LEU A 95 -15.60 -8.32 -0.06
C LEU A 95 -17.03 -7.88 -0.39
N LYS A 96 -17.40 -6.66 -0.01
CA LYS A 96 -18.73 -6.09 -0.28
C LYS A 96 -18.87 -5.59 -1.72
N THR A 97 -17.82 -5.03 -2.32
CA THR A 97 -17.90 -4.29 -3.60
C THR A 97 -17.15 -4.97 -4.75
N GLY A 98 -16.27 -5.92 -4.46
CA GLY A 98 -15.43 -6.59 -5.45
C GLY A 98 -16.23 -7.38 -6.48
N LYS A 99 -15.75 -7.37 -7.73
CA LYS A 99 -16.34 -8.19 -8.80
C LYS A 99 -16.00 -9.67 -8.61
N PRO A 100 -16.80 -10.62 -9.12
CA PRO A 100 -16.56 -12.05 -8.92
C PRO A 100 -15.16 -12.53 -9.32
N ASN A 101 -14.57 -11.96 -10.37
CA ASN A 101 -13.21 -12.29 -10.80
C ASN A 101 -12.12 -11.77 -9.85
N GLN A 102 -12.34 -10.64 -9.18
CA GLN A 102 -11.44 -10.10 -8.17
C GLN A 102 -11.60 -10.86 -6.85
N LEU A 103 -12.83 -11.16 -6.45
CA LEU A 103 -13.14 -11.88 -5.21
C LEU A 103 -12.53 -13.29 -5.19
N LYS A 104 -12.42 -13.98 -6.33
CA LYS A 104 -11.72 -15.26 -6.42
C LYS A 104 -10.28 -15.17 -5.91
N TRP A 105 -9.58 -14.10 -6.27
CA TRP A 105 -8.23 -13.84 -5.76
C TRP A 105 -8.25 -13.48 -4.28
N VAL A 106 -9.13 -12.57 -3.85
CA VAL A 106 -9.26 -12.19 -2.43
C VAL A 106 -9.49 -13.43 -1.55
N TYR A 107 -10.41 -14.32 -1.92
CA TYR A 107 -10.64 -15.56 -1.18
C TYR A 107 -9.44 -16.51 -1.21
N ALA A 108 -8.78 -16.67 -2.37
CA ALA A 108 -7.58 -17.50 -2.47
C ALA A 108 -6.45 -16.98 -1.56
N GLU A 109 -6.23 -15.67 -1.53
CA GLU A 109 -5.24 -15.02 -0.65
C GLU A 109 -5.61 -15.15 0.83
N LEU A 110 -6.89 -14.99 1.20
CA LEU A 110 -7.36 -15.16 2.57
C LEU A 110 -7.17 -16.61 3.05
N ILE A 111 -7.55 -17.60 2.24
CA ILE A 111 -7.33 -19.02 2.55
C ILE A 111 -5.83 -19.32 2.67
N GLY A 112 -5.03 -18.84 1.71
CA GLY A 112 -3.58 -19.00 1.74
C GLY A 112 -2.96 -18.37 2.99
N ASN A 113 -3.45 -17.20 3.42
CA ASN A 113 -3.01 -16.56 4.65
C ASN A 113 -3.38 -17.39 5.89
N VAL A 114 -4.58 -17.96 5.98
CA VAL A 114 -4.96 -18.87 7.07
C VAL A 114 -4.02 -20.08 7.14
N ILE A 115 -3.72 -20.70 5.99
CA ILE A 115 -2.78 -21.82 5.91
C ILE A 115 -1.39 -21.37 6.36
N TRP A 116 -0.92 -20.21 5.89
CA TRP A 116 0.38 -19.66 6.22
C TRP A 116 0.53 -19.36 7.72
N TYR A 117 -0.50 -18.77 8.34
CA TYR A 117 -0.55 -18.57 9.79
C TYR A 117 -0.48 -19.90 10.54
N GLY A 118 -1.19 -20.92 10.09
CA GLY A 118 -1.14 -22.27 10.67
C GLY A 118 0.26 -22.90 10.59
N VAL A 119 0.91 -22.80 9.43
CA VAL A 119 2.28 -23.28 9.21
C VAL A 119 3.26 -22.55 10.14
N VAL A 120 3.22 -21.22 10.17
CA VAL A 120 4.13 -20.45 11.03
C VAL A 120 3.87 -20.72 12.51
N ALA A 121 2.61 -20.84 12.93
CA ALA A 121 2.28 -21.19 14.31
C ALA A 121 2.84 -22.57 14.69
N TYR A 122 2.69 -23.57 13.82
CA TYR A 122 3.28 -24.89 14.03
C TYR A 122 4.81 -24.81 14.14
N LEU A 123 5.48 -24.15 13.20
CA LEU A 123 6.95 -24.01 13.23
C LEU A 123 7.43 -23.25 14.49
N THR A 124 6.68 -22.23 14.91
CA THR A 124 6.98 -21.41 16.09
C THR A 124 6.87 -22.22 17.37
N PHE A 125 5.74 -22.89 17.59
CA PHE A 125 5.44 -23.54 18.87
C PHE A 125 5.91 -24.99 18.95
N ALA A 126 5.79 -25.76 17.86
CA ALA A 126 6.19 -27.18 17.85
C ALA A 126 7.70 -27.36 17.58
N LEU A 127 8.29 -26.50 16.75
CA LEU A 127 9.71 -26.60 16.34
C LEU A 127 10.60 -25.48 16.92
N ASN A 128 10.07 -24.69 17.86
CA ASN A 128 10.77 -23.61 18.57
C ASN A 128 11.38 -22.53 17.65
N GLN A 129 10.77 -22.27 16.49
CA GLN A 129 11.23 -21.27 15.52
C GLN A 129 10.58 -19.90 15.76
N TRP A 130 10.77 -19.32 16.95
CA TRP A 130 10.12 -18.07 17.40
C TRP A 130 10.30 -16.86 16.48
N TRP A 131 11.39 -16.82 15.70
CA TRP A 131 11.68 -15.75 14.76
C TRP A 131 10.64 -15.65 13.63
N LEU A 132 9.97 -16.77 13.27
CA LEU A 132 8.88 -16.78 12.30
C LEU A 132 7.61 -16.11 12.85
N GLY A 133 7.31 -16.31 14.14
CA GLY A 133 6.23 -15.58 14.81
C GLY A 133 6.48 -14.07 14.79
N LEU A 134 7.71 -13.64 15.07
CA LEU A 134 8.08 -12.22 14.96
C LEU A 134 8.04 -11.69 13.53
N PHE A 135 8.35 -12.52 12.53
CA PHE A 135 8.18 -12.14 11.12
C PHE A 135 6.71 -11.76 10.83
N LEU A 136 5.74 -12.57 11.28
CA LEU A 136 4.32 -12.25 11.12
C LEU A 136 3.93 -10.95 11.84
N VAL A 137 4.46 -10.74 13.05
CA VAL A 137 4.23 -9.48 13.80
C VAL A 137 4.73 -8.28 12.98
N THR A 138 5.90 -8.39 12.36
CA THR A 138 6.44 -7.32 11.50
C THR A 138 5.57 -7.09 10.26
N MET A 139 5.08 -8.14 9.60
CA MET A 139 4.17 -7.99 8.45
C MET A 139 2.86 -7.32 8.87
N TRP A 140 2.27 -7.75 9.99
CA TRP A 140 1.03 -7.17 10.50
C TRP A 140 1.19 -5.72 10.96
N ALA A 141 2.32 -5.39 11.58
CA ALA A 141 2.67 -4.01 11.93
C ALA A 141 2.82 -3.14 10.66
N GLY A 142 3.45 -3.67 9.61
CA GLY A 142 3.54 -3.04 8.30
C GLY A 142 2.17 -2.75 7.71
N GLN A 143 1.28 -3.76 7.65
CA GLN A 143 -0.08 -3.62 7.14
C GLN A 143 -0.86 -2.56 7.93
N SER A 144 -0.76 -2.60 9.26
CA SER A 144 -1.41 -1.64 10.17
C SER A 144 -0.89 -0.21 9.97
N GLY A 145 0.38 -0.06 9.61
CA GLY A 145 1.00 1.25 9.36
C GLY A 145 0.62 1.90 8.03
N THR A 146 0.08 1.14 7.06
CA THR A 146 -0.18 1.64 5.69
C THR A 146 -1.10 2.86 5.67
N GLY A 147 -2.20 2.85 6.41
CA GLY A 147 -3.11 4.00 6.47
C GLY A 147 -2.44 5.27 7.03
N PHE A 148 -1.50 5.15 7.96
CA PHE A 148 -0.74 6.32 8.41
C PHE A 148 0.31 6.74 7.38
N PHE A 149 1.22 5.84 7.02
CA PHE A 149 2.38 6.19 6.22
C PHE A 149 2.06 6.45 4.75
N ALA A 150 1.20 5.65 4.14
CA ALA A 150 0.90 5.74 2.70
C ALA A 150 -0.36 6.55 2.39
N VAL A 151 -1.17 6.92 3.40
CA VAL A 151 -2.36 7.75 3.18
C VAL A 151 -2.27 9.05 3.98
N TRP A 152 -2.24 9.00 5.32
CA TRP A 152 -2.25 10.22 6.13
C TRP A 152 -1.09 11.17 5.79
N THR A 153 0.16 10.68 5.71
CA THR A 153 1.33 11.57 5.46
C THR A 153 1.27 12.34 4.14
N VAL A 154 0.56 11.82 3.15
CA VAL A 154 0.49 12.35 1.78
C VAL A 154 -0.85 13.00 1.48
N HIS A 155 -1.91 12.73 2.25
CA HIS A 155 -3.25 13.27 2.03
C HIS A 155 -3.81 14.13 3.18
N HIS A 156 -3.20 14.18 4.36
CA HIS A 156 -3.72 15.07 5.41
C HIS A 156 -3.68 16.55 4.95
N GLY A 157 -4.75 17.30 5.19
CA GLY A 157 -4.86 18.71 4.76
C GLY A 157 -5.03 18.92 3.26
N CYS A 158 -5.20 17.85 2.49
CA CYS A 158 -5.57 17.85 1.07
C CYS A 158 -7.10 17.88 0.91
N ASP A 159 -7.58 18.13 -0.31
CA ASP A 159 -9.01 18.14 -0.65
C ASP A 159 -9.29 17.45 -1.99
N GLU A 160 -10.58 17.19 -2.27
CA GLU A 160 -11.04 16.47 -3.47
C GLU A 160 -10.85 17.25 -4.78
N ALA A 161 -10.72 18.59 -4.73
CA ALA A 161 -10.92 19.47 -5.88
C ALA A 161 -9.64 20.10 -6.42
N HIS A 162 -8.72 20.51 -5.55
CA HIS A 162 -7.52 21.29 -5.91
C HIS A 162 -6.24 20.58 -5.49
N HIS A 163 -6.20 20.12 -4.25
CA HIS A 163 -5.00 19.58 -3.63
C HIS A 163 -5.18 18.10 -3.36
N ILE A 164 -5.11 17.27 -4.39
CA ILE A 164 -5.47 15.85 -4.29
C ILE A 164 -4.48 15.01 -3.46
N ALA A 165 -3.21 15.44 -3.37
CA ALA A 165 -2.16 14.81 -2.58
C ALA A 165 -0.96 15.75 -2.42
N ARG A 166 -0.12 15.50 -1.42
CA ARG A 166 1.24 16.06 -1.28
C ARG A 166 2.26 15.15 -1.93
N THR A 167 3.40 15.70 -2.34
CA THR A 167 4.47 14.93 -2.98
C THR A 167 5.83 15.20 -2.33
N GLN A 168 6.59 14.13 -2.06
CA GLN A 168 7.88 14.20 -1.37
C GLN A 168 9.02 14.38 -2.37
N ARG A 169 9.91 15.37 -2.16
CA ARG A 169 11.04 15.71 -3.04
C ARG A 169 12.44 15.53 -2.43
N GLY A 170 12.54 15.36 -1.12
CA GLY A 170 13.75 15.07 -0.36
C GLY A 170 14.36 13.72 -0.70
N TRP A 171 15.64 13.74 -1.07
CA TRP A 171 16.37 12.55 -1.55
C TRP A 171 16.39 11.38 -0.55
N LEU A 172 16.59 11.67 0.74
CA LEU A 172 16.73 10.65 1.79
C LEU A 172 15.40 9.93 2.04
N LYS A 173 14.32 10.69 2.23
CA LYS A 173 12.98 10.12 2.42
C LYS A 173 12.54 9.32 1.21
N ASN A 174 12.83 9.80 0.01
CA ASN A 174 12.54 9.08 -1.24
C ASN A 174 13.40 7.84 -1.44
N ALA A 175 14.65 7.82 -0.99
CA ALA A 175 15.48 6.63 -1.01
C ALA A 175 14.91 5.56 -0.06
N ILE A 176 14.56 5.93 1.17
CA ILE A 176 14.04 5.00 2.19
C ILE A 176 12.64 4.49 1.84
N SER A 177 11.77 5.34 1.28
CA SER A 177 10.43 4.96 0.86
C SER A 177 10.37 4.31 -0.52
N TYR A 178 11.52 4.07 -1.17
CA TYR A 178 11.60 3.58 -2.55
C TYR A 178 10.76 4.40 -3.54
N GLN A 179 10.81 5.72 -3.41
CA GLN A 179 10.08 6.71 -4.20
C GLN A 179 8.57 6.75 -3.97
N MET A 180 8.00 5.92 -3.07
CA MET A 180 6.55 5.74 -2.90
C MET A 180 5.76 7.01 -2.52
N PHE A 181 6.43 8.05 -2.03
CA PHE A 181 5.78 9.32 -1.63
C PHE A 181 5.75 10.38 -2.74
N HIS A 182 6.09 10.03 -3.98
CA HIS A 182 5.73 10.83 -5.16
C HIS A 182 4.24 10.69 -5.47
N HIS A 183 3.40 11.20 -4.57
CA HIS A 183 1.98 10.86 -4.56
C HIS A 183 1.17 11.63 -5.60
N ILE A 184 1.54 12.87 -5.93
CA ILE A 184 0.93 13.59 -7.07
C ILE A 184 1.24 12.88 -8.38
N GLU A 185 2.50 12.48 -8.60
CA GLU A 185 2.95 11.73 -9.78
C GLU A 185 2.13 10.46 -9.92
N HIS A 186 1.93 9.79 -8.80
CA HIS A 186 1.17 8.56 -8.72
C HIS A 186 -0.31 8.76 -9.12
N HIS A 187 -0.97 9.78 -8.59
CA HIS A 187 -2.38 10.08 -8.89
C HIS A 187 -2.57 10.55 -10.34
N LEU A 188 -1.65 11.36 -10.87
CA LEU A 188 -1.75 11.88 -12.23
C LEU A 188 -1.34 10.86 -13.30
N PHE A 189 -0.34 10.01 -13.01
CA PHE A 189 0.21 9.04 -13.95
C PHE A 189 0.39 7.66 -13.32
N PRO A 190 -0.70 7.00 -12.89
CA PRO A 190 -0.64 5.73 -12.16
C PRO A 190 0.00 4.57 -12.96
N ALA A 191 -0.01 4.66 -14.29
CA ALA A 191 0.63 3.68 -15.17
C ALA A 191 2.17 3.80 -15.24
N VAL A 192 2.76 4.88 -14.71
CA VAL A 192 4.22 5.04 -14.64
C VAL A 192 4.72 4.30 -13.39
N PRO A 193 5.68 3.36 -13.51
CA PRO A 193 6.18 2.64 -12.35
C PRO A 193 7.01 3.54 -11.42
N THR A 194 6.99 3.21 -10.14
CA THR A 194 7.70 3.93 -9.06
C THR A 194 9.19 4.21 -9.33
N CYS A 195 9.90 3.36 -10.09
CA CYS A 195 11.31 3.61 -10.47
C CYS A 195 11.50 4.87 -11.33
N HIS A 196 10.46 5.33 -12.02
CA HIS A 196 10.51 6.49 -12.91
C HIS A 196 9.88 7.75 -12.31
N TRP A 197 9.32 7.68 -11.09
CA TRP A 197 8.62 8.81 -10.49
C TRP A 197 9.52 10.01 -10.18
N ALA A 198 10.77 9.81 -9.78
CA ALA A 198 11.70 10.94 -9.61
C ALA A 198 11.95 11.70 -10.93
N LYS A 199 11.96 10.99 -12.06
CA LYS A 199 12.08 11.61 -13.39
C LYS A 199 10.78 12.27 -13.81
N LEU A 200 9.64 11.66 -13.50
CA LEU A 200 8.31 12.23 -13.75
C LEU A 200 8.10 13.52 -12.94
N GLY A 201 8.48 13.53 -11.66
CA GLY A 201 8.40 14.71 -10.80
C GLY A 201 9.15 15.90 -11.40
N LYS A 202 10.40 15.72 -11.84
CA LYS A 202 11.15 16.78 -12.53
C LYS A 202 10.43 17.33 -13.76
N ARG A 203 9.81 16.46 -14.57
CA ARG A 203 9.04 16.87 -15.75
C ARG A 203 7.77 17.63 -15.37
N LEU A 204 7.10 17.23 -14.30
CA LEU A 204 5.93 17.94 -13.79
C LEU A 204 6.32 19.30 -13.21
N ASP A 205 7.44 19.39 -12.52
CA ASP A 205 7.94 20.65 -11.96
C ASP A 205 8.26 21.71 -13.06
N GLU A 206 8.56 21.25 -14.28
CA GLU A 206 8.74 22.08 -15.48
C GLU A 206 7.42 22.39 -16.19
N ALA A 207 6.55 21.39 -16.36
CA ALA A 207 5.33 21.49 -17.16
C ALA A 207 4.13 22.08 -16.42
N ALA A 208 4.08 21.93 -15.10
CA ALA A 208 2.99 22.34 -14.20
C ALA A 208 3.57 22.92 -12.89
N PRO A 209 4.24 24.09 -12.93
CA PRO A 209 4.93 24.67 -11.77
C PRO A 209 4.02 24.93 -10.56
N GLU A 210 2.71 25.11 -10.77
CA GLU A 210 1.71 25.30 -9.72
C GLU A 210 1.58 24.09 -8.78
N LEU A 211 1.93 22.87 -9.24
CA LEU A 211 1.91 21.67 -8.39
C LEU A 211 3.01 21.69 -7.31
N LYS A 212 3.92 22.66 -7.35
CA LYS A 212 4.99 22.85 -6.35
C LYS A 212 4.45 23.21 -4.97
N ASP A 213 3.26 23.81 -4.89
CA ASP A 213 2.64 24.21 -3.61
C ASP A 213 2.36 23.02 -2.68
N MET A 214 2.30 21.81 -3.26
CA MET A 214 2.03 20.56 -2.57
C MET A 214 3.30 19.74 -2.28
N MET A 215 4.48 20.30 -2.53
CA MET A 215 5.75 19.65 -2.23
C MET A 215 6.06 19.64 -0.75
N VAL A 216 6.60 18.51 -0.30
CA VAL A 216 7.18 18.35 1.03
C VAL A 216 8.59 17.76 0.90
N TYR A 217 9.44 18.01 1.90
CA TYR A 217 10.85 17.58 1.95
C TYR A 217 11.14 16.74 3.19
#